data_AF-A0A522F7Y9-F1
#
_entry.id   AF-A0A522F7Y9-F1
#
_cell.length_a   1.000
_cell.length_b   1.000
_cell.length_c   1.000
_cell.angle_alpha   90.00
_cell.angle_beta   90.00
_cell.angle_gamma   90.00
#
_symmetry.space_group_name_H-M   'P 1'
#
loop_
_entity.id
_entity.type
_entity.pdbx_description
1 polymer ?
#
loop_
_entity_poly.entity_id
_entity_poly.type
_entity_poly.pdbx_seq_one_letter_code
_entity_poly.pdbx_strand_id
1 'polypeptide(L)'
;MNLKEEKYNRYALVREMMETPAIIRSFDSGAVSKFTEHLKSCKGLFLTGEGSSRIFPAKRAIYSTLKKEFSLPVITEGCTQAEEYNLSSYAVFAASNSGQTKEVVRLTTSLKKHGHPVVFGMTANPNTKLEEIASATHVLKCGKENAVAATKSVVEQGLFYDALLRKMQGGKMEGLKELSEKTEQALTLKIDPGITEMMKKASVIYFAGRNNGVAEELALKTNEITRKKSDFLEGTFAVHGIEEVMDKSEVLIWIEPFPAEQEKFNECLINGVGMNIIAISSKKTMFPTIIIPDGGQYAEYVQLAAGWNILVETGISLGINLDKPTRARKVGNEYIPG
;
A
#
# COMPACT_ATOMS: atom_id res chain seq x y z
N MET A 1 -15.13 1.16 -11.02
CA MET A 1 -15.96 0.07 -10.43
C MET A 1 -17.34 0.57 -10.01
N ASN A 2 -18.42 -0.18 -10.26
CA ASN A 2 -19.80 0.18 -9.88
C ASN A 2 -20.52 -1.01 -9.23
N LEU A 3 -20.83 -0.96 -7.93
CA LEU A 3 -21.45 -2.08 -7.21
C LEU A 3 -22.90 -2.40 -7.65
N LYS A 4 -23.52 -1.58 -8.51
CA LYS A 4 -24.80 -1.91 -9.15
C LYS A 4 -24.65 -2.93 -10.28
N GLU A 5 -23.44 -3.13 -10.81
CA GLU A 5 -23.18 -4.05 -11.90
C GLU A 5 -22.61 -5.37 -11.37
N GLU A 6 -23.19 -6.49 -11.84
CA GLU A 6 -22.86 -7.85 -11.38
C GLU A 6 -21.38 -8.18 -11.57
N LYS A 7 -20.76 -7.68 -12.65
CA LYS A 7 -19.33 -7.91 -12.93
C LYS A 7 -18.41 -7.44 -11.80
N TYR A 8 -18.83 -6.46 -11.01
CA TYR A 8 -18.07 -5.97 -9.85
C TYR A 8 -18.58 -6.57 -8.55
N ASN A 9 -19.89 -6.49 -8.31
CA ASN A 9 -20.46 -6.74 -6.99
C ASN A 9 -20.39 -8.20 -6.55
N ARG A 10 -20.13 -9.14 -7.45
CA ARG A 10 -19.91 -10.56 -7.11
C ARG A 10 -18.61 -10.80 -6.35
N TYR A 11 -17.60 -9.96 -6.52
CA TYR A 11 -16.30 -10.12 -5.87
C TYR A 11 -16.24 -9.43 -4.51
N ALA A 12 -15.86 -10.16 -3.46
CA ALA A 12 -15.56 -9.63 -2.14
C ALA A 12 -14.47 -8.57 -2.21
N LEU A 13 -13.42 -8.80 -3.02
CA LEU A 13 -12.34 -7.85 -3.24
C LEU A 13 -12.87 -6.47 -3.66
N VAL A 14 -13.80 -6.43 -4.62
CA VAL A 14 -14.33 -5.18 -5.14
C VAL A 14 -15.24 -4.50 -4.12
N ARG A 15 -16.06 -5.27 -3.40
CA ARG A 15 -16.88 -4.73 -2.30
C ARG A 15 -15.99 -4.10 -1.21
N GLU A 16 -14.93 -4.79 -0.80
CA GLU A 16 -13.98 -4.34 0.23
C GLU A 16 -13.20 -3.10 -0.22
N MET A 17 -12.75 -3.02 -1.48
CA MET A 17 -12.17 -1.80 -2.04
C MET A 17 -13.15 -0.63 -1.97
N MET A 18 -14.42 -0.85 -2.32
CA MET A 18 -15.47 0.17 -2.33
C MET A 18 -15.96 0.58 -0.93
N GLU A 19 -15.59 -0.14 0.14
CA GLU A 19 -15.81 0.28 1.54
C GLU A 19 -14.77 1.32 2.01
N THR A 20 -13.62 1.42 1.33
CA THR A 20 -12.51 2.30 1.67
C THR A 20 -12.92 3.77 1.86
N PRO A 21 -13.73 4.39 0.98
CA PRO A 21 -14.17 5.78 1.18
C PRO A 21 -14.90 6.00 2.50
N ALA A 22 -15.72 5.04 2.95
CA ALA A 22 -16.44 5.15 4.22
C ALA A 22 -15.49 5.04 5.43
N ILE A 23 -14.48 4.17 5.32
CA ILE A 23 -13.43 4.02 6.35
C ILE A 23 -12.63 5.30 6.48
N ILE A 24 -12.21 5.90 5.36
CA ILE A 24 -11.54 7.21 5.37
C ILE A 24 -12.41 8.27 6.06
N ARG A 25 -13.69 8.35 5.68
CA ARG A 25 -14.62 9.38 6.19
C ARG A 25 -14.86 9.27 7.70
N SER A 26 -14.90 8.05 8.21
CA SER A 26 -15.21 7.74 9.61
C SER A 26 -13.96 7.50 10.47
N PHE A 27 -12.77 7.67 9.90
CA PHE A 27 -11.52 7.40 10.60
C PHE A 27 -11.34 8.29 11.83
N ASP A 28 -11.19 7.65 12.99
CA ASP A 28 -11.04 8.31 14.28
C ASP A 28 -9.56 8.54 14.59
N SER A 29 -9.07 9.74 14.27
CA SER A 29 -7.68 10.14 14.58
C SER A 29 -7.38 10.20 16.09
N GLY A 30 -8.38 10.12 16.97
CA GLY A 30 -8.17 10.02 18.42
C GLY A 30 -7.59 8.67 18.86
N ALA A 31 -7.73 7.62 18.02
CA ALA A 31 -7.32 6.25 18.33
C ALA A 31 -5.82 6.09 18.63
N VAL A 32 -4.99 7.02 18.16
CA VAL A 32 -3.52 6.98 18.34
C VAL A 32 -3.07 7.48 19.72
N SER A 33 -3.95 8.10 20.51
CA SER A 33 -3.59 8.81 21.74
C SER A 33 -2.82 7.93 22.74
N LYS A 34 -3.28 6.70 22.93
CA LYS A 34 -2.66 5.73 23.86
C LYS A 34 -1.23 5.30 23.49
N PHE A 35 -0.82 5.54 22.25
CA PHE A 35 0.52 5.19 21.77
C PHE A 35 1.50 6.37 21.90
N THR A 36 1.02 7.60 21.70
CA THR A 36 1.90 8.78 21.56
C THR A 36 2.73 9.13 22.78
N GLU A 37 2.29 8.80 24.00
CA GLU A 37 3.03 9.11 25.23
C GLU A 37 4.34 8.32 25.32
N HIS A 38 4.28 7.03 25.03
CA HIS A 38 5.43 6.13 25.06
C HIS A 38 6.47 6.48 23.98
N LEU A 39 6.01 7.00 22.82
CA LEU A 39 6.88 7.35 21.70
C LEU A 39 7.83 8.51 22.01
N LYS A 40 7.49 9.40 22.96
CA LYS A 40 8.34 10.55 23.33
C LYS A 40 9.69 10.13 23.93
N SER A 41 9.79 8.92 24.47
CA SER A 41 11.01 8.38 25.07
C SER A 41 11.93 7.68 24.06
N CYS A 42 11.45 7.46 22.84
CA CYS A 42 12.16 6.72 21.80
C CYS A 42 12.90 7.69 20.86
N LYS A 43 14.02 7.23 20.30
CA LYS A 43 14.81 7.98 19.30
C LYS A 43 14.30 7.82 17.87
N GLY A 44 13.38 6.88 17.65
CA GLY A 44 12.82 6.59 16.33
C GLY A 44 11.57 5.71 16.41
N LEU A 45 10.89 5.60 15.27
CA LEU A 45 9.77 4.68 15.05
C LEU A 45 10.18 3.64 14.01
N PHE A 46 10.11 2.37 14.37
CA PHE A 46 10.37 1.24 13.49
C PHE A 46 9.05 0.57 13.12
N LEU A 47 8.64 0.71 11.87
CA LEU A 47 7.40 0.14 11.33
C LEU A 47 7.71 -1.19 10.67
N THR A 48 7.11 -2.28 11.14
CA THR A 48 7.40 -3.62 10.63
C THR A 48 6.12 -4.39 10.34
N GLY A 49 6.21 -5.37 9.45
CA GLY A 49 5.13 -6.22 9.00
C GLY A 49 5.53 -6.96 7.74
N GLU A 50 4.60 -7.71 7.17
CA GLU A 50 4.82 -8.41 5.90
C GLU A 50 3.81 -7.96 4.83
N GLY A 51 4.27 -7.97 3.58
CA GLY A 51 3.46 -7.58 2.41
C GLY A 51 2.75 -6.25 2.61
N SER A 52 1.46 -6.22 2.27
CA SER A 52 0.63 -5.00 2.27
C SER A 52 0.57 -4.26 3.62
N SER A 53 0.75 -4.95 4.75
CA SER A 53 0.75 -4.29 6.07
C SER A 53 2.02 -3.48 6.33
N ARG A 54 3.09 -3.75 5.58
CA ARG A 54 4.33 -2.98 5.62
C ARG A 54 4.43 -1.99 4.46
N ILE A 55 4.21 -2.45 3.22
CA ILE A 55 4.55 -1.73 1.98
C ILE A 55 3.90 -0.34 1.95
N PHE A 56 2.60 -0.25 1.69
CA PHE A 56 1.95 1.05 1.57
C PHE A 56 1.96 1.84 2.89
N PRO A 57 1.50 1.29 4.04
CA PRO A 57 1.37 2.07 5.28
C PRO A 57 2.70 2.65 5.76
N ALA A 58 3.77 1.83 5.80
CA ALA A 58 5.05 2.27 6.34
C ALA A 58 5.80 3.19 5.37
N LYS A 59 5.84 2.87 4.08
CA LYS A 59 6.53 3.71 3.09
C LYS A 59 5.85 5.07 2.93
N ARG A 60 4.52 5.12 2.98
CA ARG A 60 3.77 6.39 2.98
C ARG A 60 4.09 7.22 4.23
N ALA A 61 4.11 6.57 5.40
CA ALA A 61 4.45 7.22 6.67
C ALA A 61 5.86 7.86 6.64
N ILE A 62 6.85 7.13 6.11
CA ILE A 62 8.21 7.62 5.89
C ILE A 62 8.20 8.81 4.92
N TYR A 63 7.62 8.63 3.73
CA TYR A 63 7.59 9.66 2.69
C TYR A 63 6.93 10.95 3.17
N SER A 64 5.80 10.87 3.87
CA SER A 64 5.10 12.04 4.39
C SER A 64 5.85 12.76 5.50
N THR A 65 6.54 12.00 6.37
CA THR A 65 7.36 12.57 7.45
C THR A 65 8.54 13.35 6.89
N LEU A 66 9.21 12.81 5.86
CA LEU A 66 10.38 13.43 5.22
C LEU A 66 10.04 14.70 4.40
N LYS A 67 8.76 14.94 4.10
CA LYS A 67 8.29 16.17 3.45
C LYS A 67 8.06 17.35 4.40
N LYS A 68 8.22 17.14 5.71
CA LYS A 68 8.00 18.14 6.75
C LYS A 68 9.31 18.38 7.51
N GLU A 69 9.29 19.36 8.41
CA GLU A 69 10.40 19.54 9.34
C GLU A 69 10.64 18.25 10.15
N PHE A 70 11.89 17.81 10.13
CA PHE A 70 12.32 16.55 10.71
C PHE A 70 12.12 16.57 12.23
N SER A 71 11.38 15.58 12.75
CA SER A 71 11.06 15.46 14.18
C SER A 71 11.47 14.11 14.76
N LEU A 72 11.24 13.02 14.03
CA LEU A 72 11.57 11.67 14.46
C LEU A 72 11.90 10.79 13.23
N PRO A 73 13.00 10.02 13.22
CA PRO A 73 13.26 9.08 12.13
C PRO A 73 12.23 7.96 12.15
N VAL A 74 11.64 7.68 10.99
CA VAL A 74 10.77 6.54 10.73
C VAL A 74 11.49 5.59 9.80
N ILE A 75 11.59 4.31 10.18
CA ILE A 75 12.29 3.27 9.43
C ILE A 75 11.35 2.08 9.25
N THR A 76 11.53 1.30 8.18
CA THR A 76 10.77 0.07 7.97
C THR A 76 11.63 -1.06 7.44
N GLU A 77 11.37 -2.28 7.91
CA GLU A 77 11.90 -3.52 7.34
C GLU A 77 10.95 -4.70 7.57
N GLY A 78 11.06 -5.74 6.74
CA GLY A 78 10.43 -7.03 6.99
C GLY A 78 10.80 -7.61 8.35
N CYS A 79 9.90 -8.37 8.97
CA CYS A 79 10.06 -8.79 10.36
C CYS A 79 11.25 -9.71 10.57
N THR A 80 11.54 -10.60 9.61
CA THR A 80 12.68 -11.53 9.71
C THR A 80 14.02 -10.79 9.73
N GLN A 81 14.20 -9.86 8.80
CA GLN A 81 15.43 -9.06 8.73
C GLN A 81 15.54 -8.08 9.92
N ALA A 82 14.41 -7.60 10.44
CA ALA A 82 14.39 -6.78 11.64
C ALA A 82 14.91 -7.49 12.91
N GLU A 83 14.94 -8.83 12.95
CA GLU A 83 15.56 -9.59 14.06
C GLU A 83 17.09 -9.41 14.11
N GLU A 84 17.71 -8.96 13.03
CA GLU A 84 19.15 -8.72 12.94
C GLU A 84 19.55 -7.33 13.45
N TYR A 85 18.58 -6.46 13.75
CA TYR A 85 18.82 -5.06 14.09
C TYR A 85 18.79 -4.79 15.59
N ASN A 86 19.60 -3.82 16.04
CA ASN A 86 19.46 -3.26 17.38
C ASN A 86 18.31 -2.26 17.42
N LEU A 87 17.13 -2.74 17.82
CA LEU A 87 15.92 -1.93 17.90
C LEU A 87 15.75 -1.19 19.23
N SER A 88 16.67 -1.32 20.20
CA SER A 88 16.50 -0.86 21.59
C SER A 88 16.14 0.64 21.76
N SER A 89 16.54 1.49 20.81
CA SER A 89 16.22 2.93 20.81
C SER A 89 14.93 3.29 20.04
N TYR A 90 14.28 2.32 19.41
CA TYR A 90 13.08 2.51 18.60
C TYR A 90 11.83 2.03 19.34
N ALA A 91 10.73 2.75 19.15
CA ALA A 91 9.43 2.14 19.31
C ALA A 91 9.16 1.22 18.11
N VAL A 92 8.77 -0.01 18.34
CA VAL A 92 8.48 -0.98 17.27
C VAL A 92 6.97 -1.07 17.11
N PHE A 93 6.47 -0.78 15.90
CA PHE A 93 5.06 -0.96 15.53
C PHE A 93 4.94 -2.11 14.54
N ALA A 94 4.42 -3.25 15.01
CA ALA A 94 4.23 -4.44 14.21
C ALA A 94 2.80 -4.51 13.65
N ALA A 95 2.67 -4.50 12.33
CA ALA A 95 1.40 -4.54 11.62
C ALA A 95 1.18 -5.91 10.97
N SER A 96 0.03 -6.53 11.27
CA SER A 96 -0.44 -7.75 10.64
C SER A 96 -1.96 -7.75 10.58
N ASN A 97 -2.51 -7.74 9.37
CA ASN A 97 -3.96 -7.81 9.16
C ASN A 97 -4.60 -8.99 9.93
N SER A 98 -3.99 -10.19 9.86
CA SER A 98 -4.48 -11.35 10.61
C SER A 98 -4.11 -11.35 12.09
N GLY A 99 -3.04 -10.66 12.47
CA GLY A 99 -2.43 -10.76 13.81
C GLY A 99 -1.77 -12.12 14.08
N GLN A 100 -1.64 -12.96 13.05
CA GLN A 100 -1.12 -14.34 13.11
C GLN A 100 0.05 -14.59 12.16
N THR A 101 0.58 -13.56 11.48
CA THR A 101 1.73 -13.70 10.59
C THR A 101 2.95 -14.19 11.39
N LYS A 102 3.55 -15.32 10.99
CA LYS A 102 4.60 -16.01 11.73
C LYS A 102 5.82 -15.14 12.02
N GLU A 103 6.28 -14.36 11.04
CA GLU A 103 7.43 -13.47 11.16
C GLU A 103 7.15 -12.34 12.16
N VAL A 104 5.93 -11.78 12.13
CA VAL A 104 5.48 -10.74 13.07
C VAL A 104 5.42 -11.30 14.50
N VAL A 105 4.82 -12.48 14.67
CA VAL A 105 4.74 -13.16 15.97
C VAL A 105 6.13 -13.48 16.49
N ARG A 106 7.04 -13.95 15.63
CA ARG A 106 8.42 -14.29 16.01
C ARG A 106 9.21 -13.07 16.48
N LEU A 107 9.23 -11.99 15.69
CA LEU A 107 9.91 -10.74 16.05
C LEU A 107 9.36 -10.16 17.37
N THR A 108 8.04 -10.03 17.47
CA THR A 108 7.42 -9.44 18.67
C THR A 108 7.65 -10.29 19.92
N THR A 109 7.62 -11.63 19.79
CA THR A 109 7.97 -12.55 20.89
C THR A 109 9.43 -12.37 21.31
N SER A 110 10.35 -12.29 20.34
CA SER A 110 11.77 -12.08 20.60
C SER A 110 12.01 -10.75 21.33
N LEU A 111 11.43 -9.65 20.86
CA LEU A 111 11.53 -8.33 21.48
C LEU A 111 10.98 -8.34 22.90
N LYS A 112 9.80 -8.95 23.13
CA LYS A 112 9.21 -9.09 24.46
C LYS A 112 10.12 -9.89 25.40
N LYS A 113 10.69 -11.01 24.93
CA LYS A 113 11.61 -11.85 25.71
C LYS A 113 12.87 -11.09 26.13
N HIS A 114 13.36 -10.18 25.29
CA HIS A 114 14.52 -9.33 25.60
C HIS A 114 14.17 -8.05 26.36
N GLY A 115 12.93 -7.90 26.82
CA GLY A 115 12.51 -6.74 27.61
C GLY A 115 12.45 -5.43 26.82
N HIS A 116 12.18 -5.49 25.50
CA HIS A 116 12.07 -4.29 24.68
C HIS A 116 10.95 -3.37 25.21
N PRO A 117 11.22 -2.07 25.46
CA PRO A 117 10.32 -1.23 26.24
C PRO A 117 9.01 -0.88 25.53
N VAL A 118 9.04 -0.79 24.19
CA VAL A 118 7.90 -0.27 23.40
C VAL A 118 7.69 -1.14 22.15
N VAL A 119 6.84 -2.16 22.28
CA VAL A 119 6.35 -2.98 21.17
C VAL A 119 4.84 -2.81 21.04
N PHE A 120 4.38 -2.26 19.92
CA PHE A 120 2.97 -2.05 19.60
C PHE A 120 2.51 -2.98 18.49
N GLY A 121 1.23 -3.36 18.53
CA GLY A 121 0.56 -4.17 17.52
C GLY A 121 -0.49 -3.38 16.74
N MET A 122 -0.67 -3.71 15.47
CA MET A 122 -1.81 -3.27 14.65
C MET A 122 -2.40 -4.47 13.89
N THR A 123 -3.69 -4.71 14.04
CA THR A 123 -4.37 -5.87 13.44
C THR A 123 -5.83 -5.60 13.12
N ALA A 124 -6.41 -6.32 12.15
CA ALA A 124 -7.84 -6.19 11.83
C ALA A 124 -8.76 -7.07 12.68
N ASN A 125 -8.19 -7.98 13.48
CA ASN A 125 -8.96 -8.93 14.27
C ASN A 125 -8.61 -8.78 15.76
N PRO A 126 -9.60 -8.79 16.66
CA PRO A 126 -9.32 -8.83 18.09
C PRO A 126 -8.87 -10.24 18.52
N ASN A 127 -8.28 -10.33 19.71
CA ASN A 127 -7.83 -11.56 20.36
C ASN A 127 -6.82 -12.34 19.53
N THR A 128 -5.88 -11.63 18.90
CA THR A 128 -4.83 -12.26 18.07
C THR A 128 -3.55 -12.53 18.85
N LYS A 129 -2.66 -13.37 18.30
CA LYS A 129 -1.37 -13.63 18.94
C LYS A 129 -0.51 -12.37 19.04
N LEU A 130 -0.54 -11.52 18.02
CA LEU A 130 0.09 -10.20 18.09
C LEU A 130 -0.45 -9.36 19.25
N GLU A 131 -1.76 -9.37 19.47
CA GLU A 131 -2.38 -8.62 20.56
C GLU A 131 -1.97 -9.11 21.94
N GLU A 132 -1.84 -10.43 22.12
CA GLU A 132 -1.34 -11.06 23.36
C GLU A 132 0.12 -10.67 23.67
N ILE A 133 0.94 -10.48 22.63
CA ILE A 133 2.37 -10.23 22.79
C ILE A 133 2.65 -8.74 23.00
N ALA A 134 2.08 -7.86 22.18
CA ALA A 134 2.38 -6.44 22.19
C ALA A 134 1.96 -5.73 23.50
N SER A 135 2.68 -4.67 23.87
CA SER A 135 2.37 -3.85 25.04
C SER A 135 1.05 -3.08 24.89
N ALA A 136 0.70 -2.72 23.66
CA ALA A 136 -0.59 -2.16 23.29
C ALA A 136 -0.89 -2.48 21.83
N THR A 137 -2.16 -2.73 21.52
CA THR A 137 -2.60 -3.06 20.16
C THR A 137 -3.71 -2.14 19.69
N HIS A 138 -3.65 -1.73 18.42
CA HIS A 138 -4.75 -1.09 17.73
C HIS A 138 -5.48 -2.14 16.87
N VAL A 139 -6.74 -2.38 17.19
CA VAL A 139 -7.63 -3.18 16.36
C VAL A 139 -8.32 -2.24 15.37
N LEU A 140 -8.14 -2.51 14.08
CA LEU A 140 -8.70 -1.72 12.99
C LEU A 140 -10.24 -1.80 12.99
N LYS A 141 -10.89 -0.72 12.58
CA LYS A 141 -12.35 -0.58 12.49
C LYS A 141 -12.90 -0.90 11.09
N CYS A 142 -12.06 -1.19 10.10
CA CYS A 142 -12.45 -1.60 8.75
C CYS A 142 -13.22 -2.92 8.71
N GLY A 143 -13.22 -3.67 9.82
CA GLY A 143 -13.79 -5.00 9.91
C GLY A 143 -12.98 -6.03 9.13
N LYS A 144 -13.47 -7.27 9.14
CA LYS A 144 -12.81 -8.39 8.47
C LYS A 144 -12.81 -8.20 6.94
N GLU A 145 -11.73 -8.63 6.33
CA GLU A 145 -11.60 -8.79 4.87
C GLU A 145 -11.66 -10.28 4.51
N ASN A 146 -12.56 -10.63 3.60
CA ASN A 146 -12.71 -11.97 3.06
C ASN A 146 -11.82 -12.19 1.83
N ALA A 147 -11.57 -11.15 1.03
CA ALA A 147 -10.67 -11.27 -0.12
C ALA A 147 -9.24 -11.56 0.35
N VAL A 148 -8.48 -12.35 -0.41
CA VAL A 148 -7.08 -12.66 -0.05
C VAL A 148 -6.22 -11.41 -0.12
N ALA A 149 -6.33 -10.64 -1.20
CA ALA A 149 -5.63 -9.37 -1.35
C ALA A 149 -6.20 -8.34 -0.35
N ALA A 150 -5.34 -7.82 0.53
CA ALA A 150 -5.69 -6.74 1.44
C ALA A 150 -5.97 -5.43 0.69
N THR A 151 -6.97 -4.67 1.16
CA THR A 151 -7.47 -3.42 0.55
C THR A 151 -7.77 -2.38 1.62
N LYS A 152 -8.98 -2.38 2.18
CA LYS A 152 -9.44 -1.41 3.19
C LYS A 152 -8.60 -1.40 4.46
N SER A 153 -8.04 -2.55 4.86
CA SER A 153 -7.12 -2.63 6.00
C SER A 153 -5.82 -1.87 5.74
N VAL A 154 -5.29 -1.92 4.52
CA VAL A 154 -4.07 -1.21 4.11
C VAL A 154 -4.24 0.30 4.25
N VAL A 155 -5.40 0.81 3.84
CA VAL A 155 -5.72 2.23 3.94
C VAL A 155 -5.89 2.67 5.39
N GLU A 156 -6.60 1.90 6.22
CA GLU A 156 -6.77 2.25 7.63
C GLU A 156 -5.44 2.20 8.41
N GLN A 157 -4.57 1.23 8.11
CA GLN A 157 -3.22 1.16 8.66
C GLN A 157 -2.39 2.41 8.29
N GLY A 158 -2.51 2.87 7.04
CA GLY A 158 -1.89 4.14 6.61
C GLY A 158 -2.45 5.34 7.39
N LEU A 159 -3.78 5.47 7.48
CA LEU A 159 -4.42 6.57 8.21
C LEU A 159 -4.04 6.59 9.69
N PHE A 160 -3.88 5.41 10.29
CA PHE A 160 -3.41 5.27 11.65
C PHE A 160 -1.99 5.81 11.83
N TYR A 161 -1.05 5.44 10.96
CA TYR A 161 0.31 6.00 11.01
C TYR A 161 0.34 7.51 10.73
N ASP A 162 -0.50 8.01 9.82
CA ASP A 162 -0.63 9.44 9.56
C ASP A 162 -1.08 10.21 10.80
N ALA A 163 -2.11 9.71 11.47
CA ALA A 163 -2.63 10.32 12.69
C ALA A 163 -1.59 10.27 13.81
N LEU A 164 -0.86 9.16 13.93
CA LEU A 164 0.18 8.98 14.93
C LEU A 164 1.28 10.04 14.75
N LEU A 165 1.83 10.13 13.54
CA LEU A 165 2.91 11.05 13.21
C LEU A 165 2.50 12.52 13.31
N ARG A 166 1.29 12.86 12.81
CA ARG A 166 0.76 14.22 12.95
C ARG A 166 0.57 14.60 14.40
N LYS A 167 0.02 13.70 15.22
CA LYS A 167 -0.16 13.97 16.66
C LYS A 167 1.17 14.18 17.37
N MET A 168 2.21 13.41 17.02
CA MET A 168 3.57 13.63 17.54
C MET A 168 4.15 15.00 17.16
N GLN A 169 3.78 15.52 15.98
CA GLN A 169 4.15 16.84 15.48
C GLN A 169 3.21 17.97 15.96
N GLY A 170 2.26 17.70 16.87
CA GLY A 170 1.27 18.68 17.32
C GLY A 170 0.19 19.02 16.30
N GLY A 171 0.13 18.31 15.18
CA GLY A 171 -0.86 18.46 14.12
C GLY A 171 -2.10 17.57 14.28
N LYS A 172 -3.06 17.75 13.38
CA LYS A 172 -4.31 16.98 13.31
C LYS A 172 -4.53 16.40 11.92
N MET A 173 -5.38 15.38 11.83
CA MET A 173 -5.92 14.91 10.56
C MET A 173 -7.06 15.85 10.14
N GLU A 174 -6.97 16.41 8.94
CA GLU A 174 -7.98 17.30 8.34
C GLU A 174 -8.31 16.81 6.92
N GLY A 175 -9.43 17.24 6.35
CA GLY A 175 -9.76 16.93 4.95
C GLY A 175 -10.18 15.49 4.66
N LEU A 176 -10.48 14.67 5.66
CA LEU A 176 -10.86 13.25 5.47
C LEU A 176 -12.15 13.08 4.63
N LYS A 177 -13.10 14.01 4.73
CA LYS A 177 -14.31 13.99 3.89
C LYS A 177 -13.96 14.16 2.41
N GLU A 178 -13.11 15.14 2.09
CA GLU A 178 -12.65 15.38 0.72
C GLU A 178 -11.80 14.22 0.20
N LEU A 179 -10.92 13.65 1.04
CA LEU A 179 -10.15 12.46 0.69
C LEU A 179 -11.07 11.27 0.38
N SER A 180 -12.11 11.06 1.17
CA SER A 180 -13.12 10.03 0.96
C SER A 180 -13.78 10.17 -0.42
N GLU A 181 -14.25 11.37 -0.76
CA GLU A 181 -14.88 11.68 -2.05
C GLU A 181 -13.92 11.47 -3.23
N LYS A 182 -12.67 11.95 -3.12
CA LYS A 182 -11.65 11.76 -4.16
C LYS A 182 -11.25 10.29 -4.35
N THR A 183 -11.19 9.54 -3.25
CA THR A 183 -10.92 8.09 -3.29
C THR A 183 -12.05 7.35 -3.99
N GLU A 184 -13.31 7.67 -3.66
CA GLU A 184 -14.48 7.12 -4.35
C GLU A 184 -14.47 7.46 -5.84
N GLN A 185 -14.15 8.70 -6.20
CA GLN A 185 -14.00 9.10 -7.60
C GLN A 185 -12.93 8.26 -8.31
N ALA A 186 -11.75 8.07 -7.71
CA ALA A 186 -10.68 7.25 -8.30
C ALA A 186 -11.09 5.77 -8.49
N LEU A 187 -11.79 5.17 -7.52
CA LEU A 187 -12.30 3.79 -7.60
C LEU A 187 -13.40 3.62 -8.65
N THR A 188 -14.09 4.70 -9.01
CA THR A 188 -15.25 4.68 -9.91
C THR A 188 -14.95 5.20 -11.32
N LEU A 189 -13.73 5.73 -11.56
CA LEU A 189 -13.29 6.17 -12.88
C LEU A 189 -13.54 5.10 -13.94
N LYS A 190 -14.07 5.52 -15.09
CA LYS A 190 -14.18 4.68 -16.27
C LYS A 190 -12.78 4.50 -16.86
N ILE A 191 -12.28 3.27 -16.86
CA ILE A 191 -11.00 2.94 -17.48
C ILE A 191 -11.21 2.74 -18.98
N ASP A 192 -10.33 3.32 -19.78
CA ASP A 192 -10.30 3.13 -21.23
C ASP A 192 -10.06 1.64 -21.55
N PRO A 193 -10.93 0.98 -22.33
CA PRO A 193 -10.71 -0.40 -22.76
C PRO A 193 -9.35 -0.65 -23.41
N GLY A 194 -8.75 0.35 -24.08
CA GLY A 194 -7.41 0.25 -24.65
C GLY A 194 -6.33 0.05 -23.59
N ILE A 195 -6.46 0.67 -22.41
CA ILE A 195 -5.55 0.46 -21.27
C ILE A 195 -5.68 -0.97 -20.76
N THR A 196 -6.90 -1.45 -20.56
CA THR A 196 -7.16 -2.81 -20.11
C THR A 196 -6.64 -3.85 -21.12
N GLU A 197 -6.75 -3.59 -22.41
CA GLU A 197 -6.24 -4.47 -23.47
C GLU A 197 -4.72 -4.49 -23.52
N MET A 198 -4.04 -3.35 -23.33
CA MET A 198 -2.58 -3.30 -23.19
C MET A 198 -2.11 -4.15 -22.00
N MET A 199 -2.74 -3.96 -20.84
CA MET A 199 -2.44 -4.70 -19.61
C MET A 199 -2.70 -6.21 -19.75
N LYS A 200 -3.75 -6.59 -20.47
CA LYS A 200 -4.08 -7.98 -20.76
C LYS A 200 -3.03 -8.67 -21.62
N LYS A 201 -2.46 -7.96 -22.61
CA LYS A 201 -1.41 -8.48 -23.49
C LYS A 201 -0.03 -8.47 -22.84
N ALA A 202 0.18 -7.61 -21.85
CA ALA A 202 1.47 -7.42 -21.19
C ALA A 202 2.06 -8.75 -20.67
N SER A 203 3.31 -9.05 -21.00
CA SER A 203 4.05 -10.20 -20.44
C SER A 203 4.50 -9.93 -19.00
N VAL A 204 4.94 -8.70 -18.74
CA VAL A 204 5.26 -8.11 -17.43
C VAL A 204 4.61 -6.73 -17.33
N ILE A 205 4.14 -6.39 -16.13
CA ILE A 205 3.64 -5.05 -15.79
C ILE A 205 4.59 -4.44 -14.76
N TYR A 206 5.40 -3.48 -15.19
CA TYR A 206 6.24 -2.69 -14.30
C TYR A 206 5.45 -1.55 -13.68
N PHE A 207 5.78 -1.20 -12.45
CA PHE A 207 5.31 0.01 -11.79
C PHE A 207 6.49 0.92 -11.50
N ALA A 208 6.43 2.18 -11.94
CA ALA A 208 7.39 3.21 -11.56
C ALA A 208 6.72 4.29 -10.74
N GLY A 209 7.51 5.02 -9.94
CA GLY A 209 7.03 6.12 -9.13
C GLY A 209 7.88 6.35 -7.89
N ARG A 210 7.38 7.19 -6.99
CA ARG A 210 8.05 7.47 -5.72
C ARG A 210 8.06 6.24 -4.81
N ASN A 211 9.07 6.15 -3.94
CA ASN A 211 9.14 5.17 -2.85
C ASN A 211 8.23 5.57 -1.67
N ASN A 212 6.94 5.72 -1.97
CA ASN A 212 5.90 6.08 -1.00
C ASN A 212 4.91 4.92 -0.77
N GLY A 213 5.25 3.73 -1.28
CA GLY A 213 4.48 2.50 -1.12
C GLY A 213 3.33 2.31 -2.11
N VAL A 214 2.98 3.31 -2.94
CA VAL A 214 1.86 3.15 -3.89
C VAL A 214 2.22 2.17 -5.02
N ALA A 215 3.29 2.46 -5.74
CA ALA A 215 3.71 1.64 -6.89
C ALA A 215 4.13 0.22 -6.47
N GLU A 216 4.84 0.11 -5.34
CA GLU A 216 5.24 -1.18 -4.74
C GLU A 216 4.02 -2.03 -4.32
N GLU A 217 3.01 -1.42 -3.70
CA GLU A 217 1.78 -2.13 -3.33
C GLU A 217 1.00 -2.57 -4.56
N LEU A 218 0.92 -1.74 -5.60
CA LEU A 218 0.25 -2.08 -6.85
C LEU A 218 0.97 -3.20 -7.61
N ALA A 219 2.29 -3.27 -7.58
CA ALA A 219 3.04 -4.42 -8.09
C ALA A 219 2.62 -5.69 -7.35
N LEU A 220 2.62 -5.70 -6.01
CA LEU A 220 2.13 -6.85 -5.23
C LEU A 220 0.69 -7.24 -5.62
N LYS A 221 -0.23 -6.26 -5.70
CA LYS A 221 -1.63 -6.51 -6.08
C LYS A 221 -1.80 -7.02 -7.50
N THR A 222 -0.89 -6.67 -8.41
CA THR A 222 -0.95 -7.17 -9.79
C THR A 222 -0.81 -8.69 -9.82
N ASN A 223 0.16 -9.24 -9.11
CA ASN A 223 0.31 -10.70 -8.96
C ASN A 223 -0.96 -11.35 -8.37
N GLU A 224 -1.58 -10.67 -7.39
CA GLU A 224 -2.75 -11.17 -6.65
C GLU A 224 -4.09 -11.05 -7.38
N ILE A 225 -4.24 -10.08 -8.29
CA ILE A 225 -5.52 -9.77 -8.95
C ILE A 225 -5.51 -10.21 -10.40
N THR A 226 -4.42 -9.98 -11.14
CA THR A 226 -4.35 -10.21 -12.58
C THR A 226 -3.55 -11.46 -12.97
N ARG A 227 -2.84 -12.08 -12.00
CA ARG A 227 -1.93 -13.23 -12.24
C ARG A 227 -0.82 -12.94 -13.25
N LYS A 228 -0.58 -11.67 -13.56
CA LYS A 228 0.55 -11.23 -14.37
C LYS A 228 1.77 -11.05 -13.48
N LYS A 229 2.95 -11.24 -14.07
CA LYS A 229 4.21 -10.86 -13.44
C LYS A 229 4.26 -9.33 -13.33
N SER A 230 4.83 -8.86 -12.25
CA SER A 230 5.02 -7.43 -12.03
C SER A 230 6.23 -7.18 -11.16
N ASP A 231 6.78 -5.97 -11.30
CA ASP A 231 7.87 -5.50 -10.48
C ASP A 231 7.74 -3.99 -10.24
N PHE A 232 8.33 -3.52 -9.15
CA PHE A 232 8.39 -2.10 -8.79
C PHE A 232 9.79 -1.55 -9.05
N LEU A 233 9.85 -0.50 -9.85
CA LEU A 233 11.06 0.20 -10.25
C LEU A 233 11.05 1.59 -9.57
N GLU A 234 11.85 1.71 -8.50
CA GLU A 234 11.88 2.94 -7.68
C GLU A 234 12.37 4.16 -8.48
N GLY A 235 11.64 5.26 -8.39
CA GLY A 235 12.05 6.55 -8.95
C GLY A 235 12.21 6.49 -10.47
N THR A 236 13.45 6.68 -10.93
CA THR A 236 13.84 6.63 -12.34
C THR A 236 14.52 5.31 -12.73
N PHE A 237 14.54 4.30 -11.85
CA PHE A 237 15.25 3.03 -12.06
C PHE A 237 14.98 2.36 -13.43
N ALA A 238 13.78 2.55 -13.98
CA ALA A 238 13.38 2.03 -15.29
C ALA A 238 14.27 2.47 -16.47
N VAL A 239 15.10 3.51 -16.31
CA VAL A 239 16.03 4.01 -17.34
C VAL A 239 17.50 3.95 -16.91
N HIS A 240 17.84 3.02 -16.00
CA HIS A 240 19.20 2.83 -15.47
C HIS A 240 19.70 1.39 -15.67
N GLY A 241 19.58 0.87 -16.89
CA GLY A 241 20.15 -0.41 -17.35
C GLY A 241 19.16 -1.58 -17.41
N ILE A 242 18.02 -1.53 -16.71
CA ILE A 242 17.00 -2.58 -16.82
C ILE A 242 16.35 -2.61 -18.22
N GLU A 243 16.36 -1.48 -18.93
CA GLU A 243 15.85 -1.37 -20.30
C GLU A 243 16.54 -2.31 -21.30
N GLU A 244 17.76 -2.79 -21.01
CA GLU A 244 18.48 -3.78 -21.84
C GLU A 244 17.76 -5.14 -21.92
N VAL A 245 16.91 -5.45 -20.94
CA VAL A 245 16.13 -6.71 -20.89
C VAL A 245 14.64 -6.51 -21.05
N MET A 246 14.19 -5.25 -21.18
CA MET A 246 12.79 -4.95 -21.42
C MET A 246 12.42 -5.16 -22.89
N ASP A 247 11.14 -5.42 -23.15
CA ASP A 247 10.64 -5.58 -24.51
C ASP A 247 9.25 -4.98 -24.74
N LYS A 248 8.91 -4.75 -26.02
CA LYS A 248 7.66 -4.10 -26.46
C LYS A 248 6.37 -4.80 -26.01
N SER A 249 6.43 -6.05 -25.56
CA SER A 249 5.31 -6.81 -25.02
C SER A 249 5.04 -6.49 -23.55
N GLU A 250 5.86 -5.68 -22.91
CA GLU A 250 5.72 -5.26 -21.52
C GLU A 250 5.05 -3.88 -21.42
N VAL A 251 4.54 -3.55 -20.23
CA VAL A 251 3.89 -2.26 -19.96
C VAL A 251 4.44 -1.66 -18.67
N LEU A 252 4.69 -0.35 -18.68
CA LEU A 252 5.02 0.42 -17.49
C LEU A 252 3.81 1.26 -17.06
N ILE A 253 3.32 1.06 -15.83
CA ILE A 253 2.41 2.00 -15.17
C ILE A 253 3.25 2.96 -14.32
N TRP A 254 3.18 4.25 -14.63
CA TRP A 254 3.91 5.28 -13.89
C TRP A 254 2.98 6.09 -12.99
N ILE A 255 3.18 5.96 -11.68
CA ILE A 255 2.41 6.66 -10.66
C ILE A 255 2.97 8.07 -10.44
N GLU A 256 2.15 9.06 -10.75
CA GLU A 256 2.42 10.49 -10.63
C GLU A 256 3.80 10.88 -11.19
N PRO A 257 4.02 10.76 -12.51
CA PRO A 257 5.34 10.93 -13.14
C PRO A 257 6.03 12.23 -12.76
N PHE A 258 7.35 12.18 -12.58
CA PHE A 258 8.15 13.38 -12.37
C PHE A 258 8.18 14.19 -13.68
N PRO A 259 7.72 15.46 -13.70
CA PRO A 259 7.68 16.23 -14.94
C PRO A 259 9.03 16.32 -15.65
N ALA A 260 10.13 16.45 -14.89
CA ALA A 260 11.48 16.54 -15.43
C ALA A 260 11.98 15.26 -16.11
N GLU A 261 11.36 14.10 -15.83
CA GLU A 261 11.86 12.79 -16.27
C GLU A 261 11.05 12.21 -17.44
N GLN A 262 9.93 12.84 -17.82
CA GLN A 262 9.03 12.30 -18.85
C GLN A 262 9.71 12.15 -20.21
N GLU A 263 10.52 13.14 -20.62
CA GLU A 263 11.25 13.09 -21.88
C GLU A 263 12.24 11.92 -21.90
N LYS A 264 12.94 11.68 -20.78
CA LYS A 264 13.91 10.59 -20.69
C LYS A 264 13.25 9.22 -20.79
N PHE A 265 12.10 9.04 -20.13
CA PHE A 265 11.31 7.81 -20.23
C PHE A 265 10.75 7.61 -21.64
N ASN A 266 10.32 8.68 -22.31
CA ASN A 266 9.88 8.60 -23.70
C ASN A 266 11.02 8.18 -24.63
N GLU A 267 12.20 8.77 -24.47
CA GLU A 267 13.40 8.40 -25.24
C GLU A 267 13.79 6.93 -25.02
N CYS A 268 13.99 6.52 -23.76
CA CYS A 268 14.52 5.19 -23.47
C CYS A 268 13.49 4.07 -23.67
N LEU A 269 12.26 4.24 -23.18
CA LEU A 269 11.30 3.13 -23.11
C LEU A 269 10.35 3.09 -24.30
N ILE A 270 9.83 4.24 -24.72
CA ILE A 270 8.94 4.26 -25.89
C ILE A 270 9.75 4.18 -27.17
N ASN A 271 10.73 5.07 -27.37
CA ASN A 271 11.51 5.09 -28.60
C ASN A 271 12.59 4.00 -28.63
N GLY A 272 13.27 3.76 -27.50
CA GLY A 272 14.35 2.78 -27.41
C GLY A 272 13.85 1.33 -27.35
N VAL A 273 13.01 1.00 -26.35
CA VAL A 273 12.48 -0.36 -26.16
C VAL A 273 11.26 -0.66 -27.06
N GLY A 274 10.44 0.36 -27.35
CA GLY A 274 9.16 0.18 -28.05
C GLY A 274 8.01 -0.26 -27.12
N MET A 275 8.18 -0.12 -25.80
CA MET A 275 7.14 -0.50 -24.83
C MET A 275 6.13 0.62 -24.59
N ASN A 276 5.02 0.30 -23.94
CA ASN A 276 3.98 1.27 -23.62
C ASN A 276 4.13 1.81 -22.19
N ILE A 277 3.92 3.12 -22.02
CA ILE A 277 3.80 3.77 -20.71
C ILE A 277 2.36 4.24 -20.52
N ILE A 278 1.81 3.98 -19.34
CA ILE A 278 0.50 4.47 -18.89
C ILE A 278 0.70 5.25 -17.61
N ALA A 279 0.27 6.51 -17.57
CA ALA A 279 0.37 7.33 -16.36
C ALA A 279 -0.91 7.27 -15.53
N ILE A 280 -0.77 7.18 -14.20
CA ILE A 280 -1.83 7.52 -13.24
C ILE A 280 -1.40 8.81 -12.57
N SER A 281 -2.12 9.91 -12.80
CA SER A 281 -1.61 11.23 -12.43
C SER A 281 -2.73 12.23 -12.17
N SER A 282 -2.47 13.16 -11.24
CA SER A 282 -3.35 14.31 -11.00
C SER A 282 -3.38 15.31 -12.18
N LYS A 283 -2.42 15.20 -13.09
CA LYS A 283 -2.23 16.07 -14.25
C LYS A 283 -2.04 15.26 -15.52
N LYS A 284 -2.46 15.83 -16.66
CA LYS A 284 -2.16 15.25 -17.97
C LYS A 284 -0.64 15.15 -18.18
N THR A 285 -0.18 14.02 -18.71
CA THR A 285 1.22 13.77 -19.07
C THR A 285 1.34 13.64 -20.59
N MET A 286 2.57 13.49 -21.10
CA MET A 286 2.78 13.17 -22.52
C MET A 286 2.34 11.74 -22.89
N PHE A 287 2.10 10.88 -21.91
CA PHE A 287 1.67 9.49 -22.08
C PHE A 287 0.14 9.35 -21.99
N PRO A 288 -0.45 8.23 -22.47
CA PRO A 288 -1.80 7.84 -22.08
C PRO A 288 -1.99 7.97 -20.56
N THR A 289 -2.87 8.88 -20.14
CA THR A 289 -2.99 9.29 -18.74
C THR A 289 -4.39 9.00 -18.21
N ILE A 290 -4.47 8.22 -17.14
CA ILE A 290 -5.65 8.14 -16.27
C ILE A 290 -5.56 9.32 -15.30
N ILE A 291 -6.36 10.36 -15.60
CA ILE A 291 -6.41 11.56 -14.78
C ILE A 291 -7.21 11.26 -13.51
N ILE A 292 -6.60 11.46 -12.35
CA ILE A 292 -7.21 11.28 -11.03
C ILE A 292 -7.36 12.62 -10.30
N PRO A 293 -8.22 12.72 -9.28
CA PRO A 293 -8.28 13.91 -8.44
C PRO A 293 -6.98 14.14 -7.69
N ASP A 294 -6.56 15.40 -7.53
CA ASP A 294 -5.42 15.75 -6.68
C ASP A 294 -5.77 15.54 -5.20
N GLY A 295 -5.19 14.51 -4.57
CA GLY A 295 -5.39 14.21 -3.16
C GLY A 295 -4.58 15.08 -2.18
N GLY A 296 -3.77 16.03 -2.68
CA GLY A 296 -2.96 16.93 -1.87
C GLY A 296 -2.03 16.18 -0.91
N GLN A 297 -2.14 16.46 0.40
CA GLN A 297 -1.34 15.78 1.44
C GLN A 297 -1.67 14.29 1.63
N TYR A 298 -2.68 13.79 0.93
CA TYR A 298 -3.14 12.39 0.94
C TYR A 298 -3.18 11.79 -0.47
N ALA A 299 -2.43 12.36 -1.43
CA ALA A 299 -2.43 11.93 -2.81
C ALA A 299 -2.18 10.42 -2.98
N GLU A 300 -1.37 9.82 -2.11
CA GLU A 300 -1.00 8.41 -2.17
C GLU A 300 -2.20 7.47 -2.05
N TYR A 301 -3.20 7.81 -1.24
CA TYR A 301 -4.42 7.01 -1.10
C TYR A 301 -5.28 7.04 -2.38
N VAL A 302 -5.37 8.20 -3.04
CA VAL A 302 -6.11 8.37 -4.29
C VAL A 302 -5.40 7.65 -5.44
N GLN A 303 -4.07 7.73 -5.50
CA GLN A 303 -3.24 7.02 -6.47
C GLN A 303 -3.36 5.50 -6.31
N LEU A 304 -3.32 4.98 -5.07
CA LEU A 304 -3.51 3.56 -4.78
C LEU A 304 -4.89 3.08 -5.24
N ALA A 305 -5.94 3.84 -4.92
CA ALA A 305 -7.32 3.54 -5.32
C ALA A 305 -7.51 3.51 -6.84
N ALA A 306 -6.89 4.44 -7.58
CA ALA A 306 -6.91 4.42 -9.04
C ALA A 306 -6.19 3.20 -9.62
N GLY A 307 -5.04 2.83 -9.05
CA GLY A 307 -4.33 1.61 -9.42
C GLY A 307 -5.17 0.35 -9.19
N TRP A 308 -5.85 0.24 -8.05
CA TRP A 308 -6.77 -0.87 -7.77
C TRP A 308 -7.89 -0.98 -8.81
N ASN A 309 -8.48 0.15 -9.22
CA ASN A 309 -9.53 0.16 -10.26
C ASN A 309 -9.01 -0.46 -11.57
N ILE A 310 -7.81 -0.08 -12.04
CA ILE A 310 -7.19 -0.63 -13.25
C ILE A 310 -6.92 -2.13 -13.11
N LEU A 311 -6.42 -2.58 -11.95
CA LEU A 311 -6.15 -3.99 -11.71
C LEU A 311 -7.43 -4.83 -11.69
N VAL A 312 -8.52 -4.31 -11.13
CA VAL A 312 -9.83 -4.97 -11.16
C VAL A 312 -10.36 -5.07 -12.59
N GLU A 313 -10.33 -3.98 -13.38
CA GLU A 313 -10.73 -4.03 -14.79
C GLU A 313 -9.91 -5.04 -15.57
N THR A 314 -8.59 -5.06 -15.36
CA THR A 314 -7.67 -6.01 -15.98
C THR A 314 -8.00 -7.45 -15.59
N GLY A 315 -8.17 -7.73 -14.30
CA GLY A 315 -8.52 -9.06 -13.80
C GLY A 315 -9.86 -9.57 -14.34
N ILE A 316 -10.88 -8.71 -14.41
CA ILE A 316 -12.18 -9.03 -15.02
C ILE A 316 -12.02 -9.33 -16.52
N SER A 317 -11.24 -8.53 -17.26
CA SER A 317 -11.02 -8.73 -18.70
C SER A 317 -10.24 -10.01 -19.05
N LEU A 318 -9.46 -10.51 -18.08
CA LEU A 318 -8.74 -11.78 -18.14
C LEU A 318 -9.62 -12.98 -17.74
N GLY A 319 -10.86 -12.75 -17.29
CA GLY A 319 -11.76 -13.81 -16.82
C GLY A 319 -11.33 -14.43 -15.48
N ILE A 320 -10.54 -13.71 -14.68
CA ILE A 320 -10.01 -14.22 -13.41
C ILE A 320 -11.08 -14.12 -12.32
N ASN A 321 -11.16 -15.15 -11.47
CA ASN A 321 -11.87 -15.03 -10.21
C ASN A 321 -11.00 -14.27 -9.19
N LEU A 322 -11.38 -13.03 -8.90
CA LEU A 322 -10.57 -12.13 -8.07
C LEU A 322 -10.48 -12.55 -6.60
N ASP A 323 -11.48 -13.28 -6.09
CA ASP A 323 -11.51 -13.72 -4.68
C ASP A 323 -10.83 -15.07 -4.45
N LYS A 324 -10.60 -15.84 -5.51
CA LYS A 324 -10.07 -17.20 -5.42
C LYS A 324 -8.68 -17.28 -6.06
N PRO A 325 -7.61 -16.90 -5.33
CA PRO A 325 -6.26 -17.15 -5.80
C PRO A 325 -5.98 -18.64 -5.89
N THR A 326 -5.13 -19.00 -6.86
CA THR A 326 -4.71 -20.40 -7.06
C THR A 326 -3.65 -20.83 -6.04
N ARG A 327 -2.80 -19.90 -5.60
CA ARG A 327 -1.63 -20.19 -4.74
C ARG A 327 -1.51 -19.28 -3.52
N ALA A 328 -1.87 -18.01 -3.65
CA ALA A 328 -1.83 -17.07 -2.54
C ALA A 328 -2.84 -17.47 -1.45
N ARG A 329 -2.49 -17.17 -0.19
CA ARG A 329 -3.30 -17.48 1.00
C ARG A 329 -3.63 -16.18 1.73
N LYS A 330 -4.77 -16.12 2.42
CA LYS A 330 -5.14 -14.94 3.23
C LYS A 330 -4.11 -14.64 4.31
N VAL A 331 -3.53 -15.68 4.92
CA VAL A 331 -2.35 -15.58 5.77
C VAL A 331 -1.24 -16.36 5.08
N GLY A 332 -0.23 -15.65 4.56
CA GLY A 332 0.84 -16.26 3.74
C GLY A 332 1.65 -17.29 4.51
N ASN A 333 2.10 -16.92 5.71
CA ASN A 333 2.82 -17.77 6.65
C ASN A 333 2.19 -17.65 8.04
N GLU A 334 1.30 -18.57 8.37
CA GLU A 334 0.54 -18.53 9.63
C GLU A 334 1.37 -19.10 10.78
N TYR A 335 1.26 -18.47 11.95
CA TYR A 335 1.81 -18.98 13.18
C TYR A 335 1.01 -20.21 13.65
N ILE A 336 1.71 -21.32 13.87
CA ILE A 336 1.16 -22.53 14.47
C ILE A 336 1.83 -22.68 15.84
N PRO A 337 1.07 -22.67 16.96
CA PRO A 337 1.64 -22.97 18.27
C PRO A 337 2.30 -24.35 18.26
N GLY A 338 3.57 -24.39 18.63
CA GLY A 338 4.31 -25.63 18.90
C GLY A 338 4.15 -26.07 20.35
#